data_AF-A0A1V3NEU4-F1
#
_entry.id   AF-A0A1V3NEU4-F1
#
_cell.length_a   1.000
_cell.length_b   1.000
_cell.length_c   1.000
_cell.angle_alpha   90.00
_cell.angle_beta   90.00
_cell.angle_gamma   90.00
#
_symmetry.space_group_name_H-M   'P 1'
#
loop_
_entity.id
_entity.type
_entity.pdbx_description
1 polymer ?
#
loop_
_entity_poly.entity_id
_entity_poly.type
_entity_poly.pdbx_seq_one_letter_code
_entity_poly.pdbx_strand_id
1 'polypeptide(L)' 'ERLTARAWGERVDVTRHQPAVEVKGATFTQLKVEQQEDGHWIAQCVLDI' A
#
# COMPACT_ATOMS: atom_id res chain seq x y z
N GLU A 1 -10.54 14.75 -10.82
CA GLU A 1 -11.26 14.06 -9.74
C GLU A 1 -10.39 14.03 -8.48
N ARG A 2 -10.97 13.90 -7.28
CA ARG A 2 -10.23 13.96 -6.01
C ARG A 2 -10.60 12.76 -5.14
N LEU A 3 -9.59 11.99 -4.71
CA LEU A 3 -9.76 10.94 -3.71
C LEU A 3 -9.77 11.56 -2.30
N THR A 4 -10.63 11.07 -1.41
CA THR A 4 -10.63 11.44 0.01
C THR A 4 -10.72 10.18 0.83
N ALA A 5 -9.79 10.01 1.77
CA ALA A 5 -9.69 8.83 2.62
C ALA A 5 -9.35 9.23 4.05
N ARG A 6 -9.56 8.31 4.99
CA ARG A 6 -9.11 8.41 6.37
C ARG A 6 -8.36 7.13 6.72
N ALA A 7 -7.25 7.27 7.42
CA ALA A 7 -6.49 6.17 7.99
C ALA A 7 -6.50 6.30 9.51
N TRP A 8 -6.52 5.16 10.21
CA TRP A 8 -6.56 5.07 11.66
C TRP A 8 -5.59 3.99 12.13
N GLY A 9 -5.01 4.22 13.30
CA GLY A 9 -4.03 3.33 13.90
C GLY A 9 -3.51 3.90 15.22
N GLU A 10 -2.37 3.39 15.67
CA GLU A 10 -1.69 3.80 16.88
C GLU A 10 -0.20 4.03 16.61
N ARG A 11 0.53 4.59 17.58
CA ARG A 11 1.98 4.69 17.46
C ARG A 11 2.59 3.28 17.38
N VAL A 12 3.54 3.11 16.48
CA VAL A 12 4.27 1.85 16.34
C VAL A 12 5.00 1.52 17.64
N ASP A 13 4.75 0.32 18.14
CA ASP A 13 5.47 -0.34 19.23
C ASP A 13 6.21 -1.53 18.61
N VAL A 14 7.53 -1.44 18.53
CA VAL A 14 8.37 -2.45 17.85
C VAL A 14 8.26 -3.83 18.51
N THR A 15 8.13 -3.88 19.84
CA THR A 15 8.07 -5.15 20.58
C THR A 15 6.76 -5.86 20.32
N ARG A 16 5.64 -5.11 20.35
CA ARG A 16 4.31 -5.67 20.13
C ARG A 16 4.04 -5.93 18.65
N HIS A 17 4.34 -4.96 17.78
CA HIS A 17 3.95 -4.99 16.36
C HIS A 17 4.94 -5.74 15.47
N GLN A 18 6.18 -5.93 15.90
CA GLN A 18 7.22 -6.69 15.19
C GLN A 18 7.29 -6.37 13.68
N PRO A 19 7.50 -5.10 13.27
CA PRO A 19 7.57 -4.76 11.85
C PRO A 19 8.70 -5.52 11.14
N ALA A 20 8.40 -6.09 9.97
CA ALA A 20 9.37 -6.89 9.23
C ALA A 20 10.48 -6.04 8.59
N VAL A 21 10.12 -4.91 7.98
CA VAL A 21 11.04 -3.95 7.35
C VAL A 21 10.36 -2.59 7.22
N GLU A 22 11.14 -1.52 7.13
CA GLU A 22 10.65 -0.18 6.80
C GLU A 22 10.40 -0.06 5.29
N VAL A 23 9.37 0.69 4.91
CA VAL A 23 9.13 1.04 3.51
C VAL A 23 9.66 2.45 3.27
N LYS A 24 10.60 2.59 2.34
CA LYS A 24 11.21 3.88 1.97
C LYS A 24 10.36 4.67 0.99
N GLY A 25 9.63 3.98 0.10
CA GLY A 25 8.75 4.64 -0.85
C GLY A 25 7.91 3.69 -1.70
N ALA A 26 6.77 4.19 -2.19
CA ALA A 26 6.04 3.57 -3.29
C ALA A 26 6.62 4.07 -4.62
N THR A 27 6.77 3.18 -5.60
CA THR A 27 7.41 3.52 -6.88
C THR A 27 6.46 3.31 -8.07
N PHE A 28 6.83 3.84 -9.24
CA PHE A 28 6.11 3.56 -10.49
C PHE A 28 6.49 2.22 -11.13
N THR A 29 7.44 1.50 -10.55
CA THR A 29 7.84 0.18 -11.03
C THR A 29 6.67 -0.80 -10.87
N GLN A 30 6.24 -1.36 -12.01
CA GLN A 30 5.06 -2.23 -12.11
C GLN A 30 3.77 -1.63 -11.52
N LEU A 31 3.63 -0.28 -11.54
CA LEU A 31 2.37 0.36 -11.19
C LEU A 31 1.27 -0.09 -12.16
N LYS A 32 0.16 -0.58 -11.61
CA LYS A 32 -0.98 -1.03 -12.39
C LYS A 32 -2.27 -0.85 -11.59
N VAL A 33 -3.28 -0.28 -12.24
CA VAL A 33 -4.66 -0.15 -11.74
C VAL A 33 -5.59 -0.58 -12.87
N GLU A 34 -6.26 -1.70 -12.73
CA GLU A 34 -7.17 -2.22 -13.76
C GLU A 34 -8.34 -3.01 -13.18
N GLN A 35 -9.40 -3.14 -13.98
CA GLN A 35 -10.49 -4.08 -13.72
C GLN A 35 -10.17 -5.41 -14.42
N GLN A 36 -10.27 -6.51 -13.68
CA GLN A 36 -10.09 -7.88 -14.17
C GLN A 36 -11.37 -8.37 -14.88
N GLU A 37 -11.23 -9.46 -15.63
CA GLU A 37 -12.34 -10.06 -16.41
C GLU A 37 -13.53 -10.50 -15.54
N ASP A 38 -13.28 -10.84 -14.28
CA ASP A 38 -14.30 -11.22 -13.30
C ASP A 38 -14.96 -10.00 -12.60
N GLY A 39 -14.56 -8.79 -12.98
CA GLY A 39 -15.09 -7.53 -12.47
C GLY A 39 -14.37 -6.96 -11.24
N HIS A 40 -13.42 -7.67 -10.64
CA HIS A 40 -12.63 -7.15 -9.52
C HIS A 40 -11.61 -6.12 -9.98
N TRP A 41 -11.18 -5.24 -9.07
CA TRP A 41 -10.12 -4.26 -9.35
C TRP A 41 -8.82 -4.67 -8.69
N ILE A 42 -7.71 -4.54 -9.42
CA ILE A 42 -6.36 -4.67 -8.87
C ILE A 42 -5.68 -3.30 -8.86
N ALA A 43 -4.99 -3.00 -7.76
CA ALA A 43 -4.04 -1.90 -7.66
C ALA A 43 -2.73 -2.46 -7.09
N GLN A 44 -1.62 -2.26 -7.80
CA GLN A 44 -0.31 -2.80 -7.41
C GLN A 44 0.82 -1.83 -7.76
N CYS A 45 1.93 -1.93 -7.03
CA CYS A 45 3.21 -1.33 -7.37
C CYS A 45 4.33 -2.07 -6.60
N VAL A 46 5.58 -1.82 -6.98
CA VAL A 46 6.76 -2.26 -6.20
C VAL A 46 7.15 -1.19 -5.19
N LEU A 47 7.40 -1.62 -3.95
CA LEU A 47 7.90 -0.78 -2.87
C LEU A 47 9.44 -0.80 -2.83
N ASP A 48 10.03 0.34 -2.49
CA ASP A 48 11.41 0.43 -2.06
C ASP A 48 11.47 0.20 -0.54
N ILE A 49 12.37 -0.69 -0.10
CA ILE A 49 12.54 -1.13 1.30
C ILE A 49 13.93 -0.82 1.82
#